data_AF-A0A1S3XAF9-F1
#
_entry.id   AF-A0A1S3XAF9-F1
#
_cell.length_a   1.000
_cell.length_b   1.000
_cell.length_c   1.000
_cell.angle_alpha   90.00
_cell.angle_beta   90.00
_cell.angle_gamma   90.00
#
_symmetry.space_group_name_H-M   'P 1'
#
loop_
_entity.id
_entity.type
_entity.pdbx_description
1 polymer ?
#
loop_
_entity_poly.entity_id
_entity_poly.type
_entity_poly.pdbx_seq_one_letter_code
_entity_poly.pdbx_strand_id
1 'polypeptide(L)'
;RDCYIDAVKTGDGMCPGCKESYKNTDLAENAVDPSGRPLSLPSNVGMSKMERRLSLMRSGNKSAIIRSHSGLMRSQTGDFDHNKWLFETKGTYGYGNAIWPKDEGFGNDKEDRVGEPSELLNKPWRPLTRKLKIPAGVLSPYRLLILIRVVVLGLFLQWRITHPNNDAIWLWYMSIICEIWFAISWLLDQLPKLCPVNRATDLNVLKEKFETPTPTNPTGKSDLPGIDIFVSTADPEKEPPLVTANTILSILAADYPVEKLSCYISDDGGALLTFEAMAEAASFANIWVPFCRKHDIEPRNPETYFSLKKDPYKNKVRQDFVKDRRRVKREYDEFKVRINSLPDSIRRRSDAYNAREEIKAMKLQREAAGDELLEPIKITKATWMADGTHWPGTWMVSAPEHSRGDHAGIIQVMLKPPSDEPLHGTSVDDGLIDLTEVDIRLPLLVY
;
A
#
# COMPACT_ATOMS: atom_id res chain seq x y z
N ARG A 1 -2.30 44.57 -12.13
CA ARG A 1 -2.02 45.05 -13.52
C ARG A 1 -2.46 46.49 -13.69
N ASP A 2 -3.50 46.93 -12.97
CA ASP A 2 -4.04 48.28 -13.07
C ASP A 2 -3.16 49.36 -12.41
N CYS A 3 -2.48 49.07 -11.29
CA CYS A 3 -1.57 50.03 -10.64
C CYS A 3 -0.36 50.47 -11.48
N TYR A 4 0.09 49.66 -12.45
CA TYR A 4 1.21 50.03 -13.32
C TYR A 4 0.77 51.01 -14.42
N ILE A 5 -0.44 50.83 -14.94
CA ILE A 5 -1.00 51.68 -16.00
C ILE A 5 -1.31 53.08 -15.46
N ASP A 6 -1.79 53.18 -14.21
CA ASP A 6 -2.00 54.47 -13.57
C ASP A 6 -0.69 55.19 -13.24
N ALA A 7 0.35 54.48 -12.77
CA ALA A 7 1.65 55.09 -12.49
C ALA A 7 2.34 55.67 -13.74
N VAL A 8 2.17 55.03 -14.90
CA VAL A 8 2.67 55.53 -16.20
C VAL A 8 1.92 56.78 -16.67
N LYS A 9 0.63 56.93 -16.31
CA LYS A 9 -0.15 58.13 -16.63
C LYS A 9 0.17 59.32 -15.74
N THR A 10 0.46 59.10 -14.46
CA THR A 10 0.75 60.18 -13.50
C THR A 10 2.21 60.63 -13.51
N GLY A 11 3.11 59.84 -14.12
CA GLY A 11 4.53 60.19 -14.30
C GLY A 11 5.41 59.97 -13.07
N ASP A 12 4.87 59.43 -11.98
CA ASP A 12 5.53 59.43 -10.66
C ASP A 12 6.39 58.18 -10.38
N GLY A 13 6.48 57.22 -11.30
CA GLY A 13 7.44 56.09 -11.22
C GLY A 13 7.32 55.16 -9.99
N MET A 14 6.36 55.41 -9.10
CA MET A 14 6.14 54.71 -7.84
C MET A 14 4.75 54.06 -7.81
N CYS A 15 4.66 52.87 -7.22
CA CYS A 15 3.38 52.17 -7.07
C CYS A 15 2.50 52.85 -5.99
N PRO A 16 1.25 53.24 -6.29
CA PRO A 16 0.38 53.92 -5.32
C PRO A 16 -0.03 53.05 -4.12
N GLY A 17 0.14 51.72 -4.22
CA GLY A 17 -0.11 50.79 -3.11
C GLY A 17 1.08 50.62 -2.16
N CYS A 18 2.27 50.31 -2.71
CA CYS A 18 3.44 49.92 -1.91
C CYS A 18 4.56 50.97 -1.87
N LYS A 19 4.45 52.11 -2.57
CA LYS A 19 5.45 53.20 -2.61
C LYS A 19 6.87 52.80 -3.05
N GLU A 20 7.04 51.62 -3.66
CA GLU A 20 8.31 51.20 -4.25
C GLU A 20 8.44 51.67 -5.71
N SER A 21 9.68 51.94 -6.14
CA SER A 21 10.00 52.36 -7.51
C SER A 21 10.09 51.15 -8.44
N TYR A 22 9.56 51.29 -9.66
CA TYR A 22 9.66 50.23 -10.67
C TYR A 22 11.10 50.14 -11.22
N LYS A 23 11.76 49.00 -11.02
CA LYS A 23 13.11 48.74 -11.59
C LYS A 23 13.00 48.42 -13.09
N ASN A 24 13.65 49.23 -13.93
CA ASN A 24 13.91 48.90 -15.33
C ASN A 24 15.03 47.85 -15.42
N THR A 25 14.81 46.77 -16.16
CA THR A 25 15.86 45.85 -16.58
C THR A 25 16.25 46.15 -18.02
N ASP A 26 17.40 46.78 -18.21
CA ASP A 26 18.03 47.00 -19.51
C ASP A 26 18.63 45.69 -20.05
N LEU A 27 18.29 45.39 -21.30
CA LEU A 27 18.86 44.34 -22.14
C LEU A 27 19.95 44.96 -23.02
N ALA A 28 21.23 44.64 -22.78
CA ALA A 28 22.30 44.76 -23.77
C ALA A 28 23.52 43.87 -23.44
N GLU A 29 24.04 43.23 -24.49
CA GLU A 29 25.35 42.56 -24.64
C GLU A 29 25.61 41.20 -23.96
N ASN A 30 25.47 40.13 -24.74
CA ASN A 30 26.61 39.23 -25.06
C ASN A 30 26.34 38.47 -26.37
N ALA A 31 27.34 38.52 -27.26
CA ALA A 31 27.30 38.14 -28.67
C ALA A 31 27.20 36.62 -28.92
N VAL A 32 26.49 36.25 -30.00
CA VAL A 32 26.38 34.87 -30.52
C VAL A 32 27.15 34.76 -31.84
N ASP A 33 28.03 33.77 -31.91
CA ASP A 33 28.82 33.36 -33.08
C ASP A 33 27.93 32.70 -34.16
N PRO A 34 28.06 33.06 -35.46
CA PRO A 34 27.14 32.59 -36.50
C PRO A 34 27.69 31.36 -37.25
N SER A 35 27.67 30.18 -36.63
CA SER A 35 27.75 28.91 -37.39
C SER A 35 27.20 27.71 -36.60
N GLY A 36 25.92 27.39 -36.80
CA GLY A 36 25.29 26.18 -36.25
C GLY A 36 23.91 25.96 -36.82
N ARG A 37 23.78 25.03 -37.78
CA ARG A 37 22.51 24.60 -38.37
C ARG A 37 21.58 24.02 -37.28
N PRO A 38 20.25 24.19 -37.36
CA PRO A 38 19.32 23.48 -36.48
C PRO A 38 19.28 21.99 -36.86
N LEU A 39 19.49 21.12 -35.88
CA LEU A 39 19.25 19.69 -35.98
C LEU A 39 17.73 19.43 -36.01
N SER A 40 17.26 18.76 -37.05
CA SER A 40 15.89 18.31 -37.23
C SER A 40 15.50 17.25 -36.19
N LEU A 41 14.31 17.37 -35.60
CA LEU A 41 13.67 16.31 -34.82
C LEU A 41 13.39 15.08 -35.71
N PRO A 42 13.59 13.85 -35.22
CA PRO A 42 13.09 12.66 -35.91
C PRO A 42 11.56 12.59 -35.83
N SER A 43 10.95 12.26 -36.97
CA SER A 43 9.51 12.02 -37.13
C SER A 43 9.12 10.68 -36.47
N ASN A 44 8.13 10.69 -35.57
CA ASN A 44 7.58 9.52 -34.89
C ASN A 44 6.40 8.89 -35.67
N VAL A 45 6.52 8.76 -36.98
CA VAL A 45 5.55 7.98 -37.77
C VAL A 45 6.02 6.53 -37.83
N GLY A 46 5.44 5.67 -36.99
CA GLY A 46 5.59 4.20 -37.12
C GLY A 46 5.85 3.38 -35.85
N MET A 47 5.85 3.95 -34.64
CA MET A 47 6.13 3.18 -33.42
C MET A 47 4.91 2.39 -32.90
N SER A 48 5.15 1.11 -32.57
CA SER A 48 4.16 0.19 -32.03
C SER A 48 3.68 0.61 -30.63
N LYS A 49 2.43 0.27 -30.29
CA LYS A 49 1.74 0.69 -29.05
C LYS A 49 2.46 0.29 -27.75
N MET A 50 3.39 -0.66 -27.82
CA MET A 50 4.10 -1.20 -26.66
C MET A 50 5.36 -0.42 -26.29
N GLU A 51 6.05 0.20 -27.27
CA GLU A 51 7.29 0.97 -27.03
C GLU A 51 7.03 2.39 -26.47
N ARG A 52 5.81 2.92 -26.64
CA ARG A 52 5.40 4.22 -26.06
C ARG A 52 5.18 4.20 -24.55
N ARG A 53 5.23 3.03 -23.90
CA ARG A 53 4.80 2.83 -22.50
C ARG A 53 5.85 3.10 -21.43
N LEU A 54 7.03 3.62 -21.76
CA LEU A 54 8.08 3.92 -20.79
C LEU A 54 8.63 5.33 -21.00
N SER A 55 8.09 6.31 -20.27
CA SER A 55 8.69 7.62 -20.13
C SER A 55 9.43 7.71 -18.80
N LEU A 56 10.76 7.79 -18.86
CA LEU A 56 11.61 8.00 -17.69
C LEU A 56 11.79 9.51 -17.46
N MET A 57 11.24 10.06 -16.38
CA MET A 57 11.46 11.46 -16.01
C MET A 57 12.79 11.58 -15.26
N ARG A 58 13.81 12.15 -15.91
CA ARG A 58 15.17 12.27 -15.37
C ARG A 58 15.36 13.65 -14.73
N SER A 59 15.41 13.70 -13.40
CA SER A 59 15.85 14.89 -12.67
C SER A 59 17.39 15.00 -12.75
N GLY A 60 17.87 16.13 -13.26
CA GLY A 60 19.27 16.40 -13.48
C GLY A 60 19.93 17.06 -12.28
N ASN A 61 20.97 16.42 -11.74
CA ASN A 61 22.10 17.11 -11.15
C ASN A 61 23.40 16.42 -11.62
N LYS A 62 24.23 17.21 -12.30
CA LYS A 62 25.50 16.80 -12.89
C LYS A 62 26.56 16.75 -11.78
N SER A 63 27.25 15.62 -11.64
CA SER A 63 28.66 15.60 -11.29
C SER A 63 29.34 14.41 -11.96
N ALA A 64 30.61 14.62 -12.28
CA ALA A 64 31.31 14.12 -13.46
C ALA A 64 31.67 12.64 -13.43
N ILE A 65 31.63 12.04 -14.63
CA ILE A 65 32.20 10.74 -14.98
C ILE A 65 33.70 10.93 -15.24
N ILE A 66 34.55 10.17 -14.56
CA ILE A 66 35.89 9.80 -15.04
C ILE A 66 35.91 8.27 -15.16
N ARG A 67 36.03 7.78 -16.40
CA ARG A 67 36.33 6.38 -16.73
C ARG A 67 37.83 6.24 -16.95
N SER A 68 38.47 5.30 -16.25
CA SER A 68 39.66 4.61 -16.77
C SER A 68 39.85 3.25 -16.09
N HIS A 69 39.69 2.21 -16.93
CA HIS A 69 40.48 0.97 -17.00
C HIS A 69 40.83 0.16 -15.73
N SER A 70 40.31 -1.08 -15.73
CA SER A 70 41.05 -2.33 -15.55
C SER A 70 41.80 -2.57 -14.22
N GLY A 71 41.22 -3.45 -13.38
CA GLY A 71 41.99 -4.22 -12.40
C GLY A 71 41.16 -4.72 -11.22
N LEU A 72 40.74 -5.99 -11.28
CA LEU A 72 40.41 -6.89 -10.16
C LEU A 72 39.66 -6.31 -8.94
N MET A 73 38.36 -6.65 -8.80
CA MET A 73 37.80 -7.01 -7.50
C MET A 73 36.69 -8.06 -7.65
N ARG A 74 36.79 -9.04 -6.75
CA ARG A 74 36.17 -10.37 -6.71
C ARG A 74 34.73 -10.28 -6.21
N SER A 75 33.75 -10.59 -7.05
CA SER A 75 32.36 -10.79 -6.62
C SER A 75 32.20 -12.14 -5.92
N GLN A 76 31.96 -12.15 -4.62
CA GLN A 76 31.32 -13.28 -3.95
C GLN A 76 29.82 -13.06 -3.95
N THR A 77 29.17 -13.42 -5.06
CA THR A 77 27.75 -13.79 -5.04
C THR A 77 27.70 -15.27 -4.72
N GLY A 78 27.43 -15.60 -3.46
CA GLY A 78 27.06 -16.96 -3.06
C GLY A 78 25.60 -17.16 -3.46
N ASP A 79 25.37 -17.76 -4.62
CA ASP A 79 24.05 -18.26 -5.00
C ASP A 79 23.56 -19.23 -3.92
N PHE A 80 22.56 -18.82 -3.16
CA PHE A 80 21.94 -19.63 -2.13
C PHE A 80 20.99 -20.62 -2.82
N ASP A 81 21.44 -21.86 -2.97
CA ASP A 81 20.72 -22.90 -3.70
C ASP A 81 19.48 -23.39 -2.90
N HIS A 82 18.34 -22.75 -3.16
CA HIS A 82 17.05 -23.05 -2.51
C HIS A 82 16.59 -24.51 -2.66
N ASN A 83 17.12 -25.24 -3.64
CA ASN A 83 16.74 -26.63 -3.90
C ASN A 83 17.38 -27.63 -2.94
N LYS A 84 18.47 -27.27 -2.23
CA LYS A 84 19.15 -28.22 -1.35
C LYS A 84 18.40 -28.49 -0.05
N TRP A 85 17.59 -27.53 0.42
CA TRP A 85 16.84 -27.65 1.70
C TRP A 85 15.46 -28.31 1.54
N LEU A 86 14.88 -28.29 0.34
CA LEU A 86 13.58 -28.93 0.06
C LEU A 86 13.69 -30.46 -0.10
N PHE A 87 14.88 -31.00 -0.37
CA PHE A 87 15.09 -32.44 -0.60
C PHE A 87 15.89 -33.16 0.49
N GLU A 88 16.29 -32.48 1.56
CA GLU A 88 16.95 -33.10 2.73
C GLU A 88 15.95 -33.76 3.71
N THR A 89 14.82 -34.24 3.18
CA THR A 89 13.84 -35.07 3.90
C THR A 89 13.99 -36.57 3.58
N LYS A 90 15.11 -36.99 2.97
CA LYS A 90 15.46 -38.41 2.80
C LYS A 90 16.43 -38.93 3.87
N GLY A 91 16.30 -38.44 5.10
CA GLY A 91 16.81 -39.12 6.30
C GLY A 91 15.78 -40.14 6.79
N THR A 92 16.01 -41.41 6.44
CA THR A 92 15.42 -42.64 7.00
C THR A 92 14.30 -42.50 8.04
N TYR A 93 13.09 -42.84 7.59
CA TYR A 93 11.91 -43.18 8.39
C TYR A 93 12.28 -44.27 9.42
N GLY A 94 12.61 -43.86 10.64
CA GLY A 94 12.79 -44.75 11.78
C GLY A 94 11.44 -45.24 12.26
N TYR A 95 11.01 -46.40 11.76
CA TYR A 95 9.94 -47.18 12.36
C TYR A 95 10.41 -47.65 13.75
N GLY A 96 9.93 -47.01 14.82
CA GLY A 96 10.32 -47.31 16.20
C GLY A 96 9.16 -47.05 17.17
N ASN A 97 8.78 -48.11 17.88
CA ASN A 97 7.58 -48.24 18.73
C ASN A 97 7.32 -47.10 19.73
N ALA A 98 6.04 -46.72 19.81
CA ALA A 98 5.47 -45.98 20.93
C ALA A 98 5.07 -46.94 22.06
N ILE A 99 5.99 -47.29 22.97
CA ILE A 99 5.68 -47.86 24.28
C ILE A 99 6.62 -47.20 25.29
N TRP A 100 6.04 -46.41 26.21
CA TRP A 100 6.72 -46.01 27.43
C TRP A 100 6.67 -47.18 28.41
N PRO A 101 7.80 -47.69 28.93
CA PRO A 101 7.72 -48.58 30.07
C PRO A 101 7.22 -47.78 31.28
N LYS A 102 6.19 -48.29 31.94
CA LYS A 102 5.86 -47.89 33.31
C LYS A 102 6.93 -48.53 34.18
N ASP A 103 7.81 -47.72 34.77
CA ASP A 103 8.65 -48.18 35.85
C ASP A 103 7.79 -48.33 37.11
N GLU A 104 7.56 -49.58 37.49
CA GLU A 104 7.17 -49.96 38.85
C GLU A 104 8.43 -49.90 39.73
N GLY A 105 8.50 -48.88 40.59
CA GLY A 105 9.50 -48.77 41.65
C GLY A 105 8.85 -48.17 42.89
N PHE A 106 8.54 -49.03 43.86
CA PHE A 106 8.03 -48.66 45.18
C PHE A 106 9.02 -47.75 45.94
N GLY A 107 8.52 -46.64 46.50
CA GLY A 107 9.25 -45.78 47.43
C GLY A 107 8.35 -44.65 47.95
N ASN A 108 8.23 -44.56 49.26
CA ASN A 108 7.17 -43.86 50.02
C ASN A 108 7.41 -42.35 50.22
N ASP A 109 6.31 -41.65 50.52
CA ASP A 109 6.17 -40.39 51.27
C ASP A 109 6.41 -38.99 50.63
N LYS A 110 5.26 -38.30 50.43
CA LYS A 110 4.91 -36.88 50.72
C LYS A 110 5.96 -35.77 50.51
N GLU A 111 5.67 -34.87 49.57
CA GLU A 111 5.26 -33.47 49.84
C GLU A 111 4.93 -32.72 48.54
N ASP A 112 3.74 -32.11 48.51
CA ASP A 112 3.24 -31.24 47.45
C ASP A 112 4.05 -29.93 47.37
N ARG A 113 4.84 -29.78 46.30
CA ARG A 113 5.13 -28.47 45.70
C ARG A 113 5.03 -28.59 44.19
N VAL A 114 3.99 -27.98 43.64
CA VAL A 114 3.78 -27.78 42.21
C VAL A 114 4.88 -26.85 41.69
N GLY A 115 6.04 -27.42 41.36
CA GLY A 115 7.01 -26.81 40.48
C GLY A 115 6.58 -27.07 39.05
N GLU A 116 6.32 -26.01 38.28
CA GLU A 116 6.26 -26.11 36.83
C GLU A 116 7.52 -26.86 36.34
N PRO A 117 7.41 -27.86 35.44
CA PRO A 117 8.58 -28.57 34.99
C PRO A 117 9.47 -27.60 34.22
N SER A 118 10.60 -27.23 34.84
CA SER A 118 11.67 -26.43 34.24
C SER A 118 12.32 -27.14 33.04
N GLU A 119 11.83 -28.32 32.65
CA GLU A 119 12.20 -29.07 31.46
C GLU A 119 11.47 -28.63 30.17
N LEU A 120 10.48 -27.72 30.26
CA LEU A 120 9.90 -27.05 29.08
C LEU A 120 10.73 -25.84 28.59
N LEU A 121 11.78 -25.47 29.32
CA LEU A 121 12.71 -24.40 28.95
C LEU A 121 13.86 -24.90 28.06
N ASN A 122 14.14 -26.21 28.06
CA ASN A 122 15.34 -26.77 27.41
C ASN A 122 15.06 -27.55 26.10
N LYS A 123 13.90 -27.37 25.46
CA LYS A 123 13.67 -27.92 24.11
C LYS A 123 13.97 -26.85 23.04
N PRO A 124 14.99 -27.04 22.18
CA PRO A 124 15.43 -26.03 21.21
C PRO A 124 14.43 -25.73 20.07
N TRP A 125 13.23 -26.33 20.10
CA TRP A 125 12.24 -26.17 19.04
C TRP A 125 10.83 -26.10 19.64
N ARG A 126 10.47 -24.96 20.22
CA ARG A 126 9.05 -24.64 20.42
C ARG A 126 8.40 -24.48 19.03
N PRO A 127 7.29 -25.17 18.73
CA PRO A 127 6.67 -25.08 17.41
C PRO A 127 6.06 -23.68 17.22
N LEU A 128 6.40 -23.02 16.11
CA LEU A 128 5.87 -21.68 15.76
C LEU A 128 4.34 -21.67 15.59
N THR A 129 3.78 -22.81 15.18
CA THR A 129 2.33 -22.99 15.02
C THR A 129 1.87 -24.26 15.71
N ARG A 130 0.75 -24.16 16.43
CA ARG A 130 0.12 -25.30 17.10
C ARG A 130 -1.28 -25.53 16.53
N LYS A 131 -1.56 -26.77 16.12
CA LYS A 131 -2.93 -27.20 15.82
C LYS A 131 -3.67 -27.42 17.13
N LEU A 132 -4.71 -26.63 17.37
CA LEU A 132 -5.59 -26.77 18.53
C LEU A 132 -6.64 -27.83 18.20
N LYS A 133 -6.67 -28.91 18.99
CA LYS A 133 -7.73 -29.92 18.87
C LYS A 133 -9.02 -29.32 19.42
N ILE A 134 -10.08 -29.35 18.61
CA ILE A 134 -11.41 -28.97 19.07
C ILE A 134 -11.92 -30.04 20.04
N PRO A 135 -12.55 -29.68 21.16
CA PRO A 135 -13.09 -30.65 22.11
C PRO A 135 -14.00 -31.67 21.41
N ALA A 136 -13.72 -32.95 21.62
CA ALA A 136 -14.49 -34.04 21.01
C ALA A 136 -15.98 -33.99 21.42
N GLY A 137 -16.28 -33.44 22.60
CA GLY A 137 -17.65 -33.23 23.09
C GLY A 137 -18.50 -32.29 22.25
N VAL A 138 -17.90 -31.39 21.46
CA VAL A 138 -18.62 -30.50 20.53
C VAL A 138 -18.66 -31.10 19.12
N LEU A 139 -17.56 -31.72 18.69
CA LEU A 139 -17.43 -32.23 17.32
C LEU A 139 -18.19 -33.55 17.08
N SER A 140 -18.22 -34.43 18.07
CA SER A 140 -18.92 -35.72 18.00
C SER A 140 -20.43 -35.57 17.78
N PRO A 141 -21.17 -34.78 18.59
CA PRO A 141 -22.61 -34.59 18.35
C PRO A 141 -22.89 -33.90 17.01
N TYR A 142 -22.06 -32.94 16.60
CA TYR A 142 -22.18 -32.28 15.30
C TYR A 142 -22.10 -33.27 14.12
N ARG A 143 -21.09 -34.16 14.13
CA ARG A 143 -20.93 -35.19 13.09
C ARG A 143 -22.10 -36.18 13.09
N LEU A 144 -22.59 -36.56 14.27
CA LEU A 144 -23.74 -37.45 14.40
C LEU A 144 -25.01 -36.82 13.82
N LEU A 145 -25.27 -35.54 14.11
CA LEU A 145 -26.43 -34.82 13.57
C LEU A 145 -26.38 -34.71 12.05
N ILE A 146 -25.20 -34.46 11.46
CA ILE A 146 -25.04 -34.44 10.00
C ILE A 146 -25.34 -35.81 9.42
N LEU A 147 -24.81 -36.89 10.00
CA LEU A 147 -25.05 -38.25 9.54
C LEU A 147 -26.55 -38.58 9.57
N ILE A 148 -27.24 -38.26 10.67
CA ILE A 148 -28.70 -38.44 10.78
C ILE A 148 -29.41 -37.66 9.67
N ARG A 149 -29.01 -36.42 9.42
CA ARG A 149 -29.62 -35.57 8.38
C ARG A 149 -29.38 -36.12 6.96
N VAL A 150 -28.21 -36.70 6.68
CA VAL A 150 -27.93 -37.40 5.41
C VAL A 150 -28.85 -38.60 5.24
N VAL A 151 -29.06 -39.39 6.30
CA VAL A 151 -29.98 -40.54 6.28
C VAL A 151 -31.42 -40.09 6.03
N VAL A 152 -31.90 -39.07 6.75
CA VAL A 152 -33.25 -38.51 6.57
C VAL A 152 -33.44 -37.95 5.16
N LEU A 153 -32.45 -37.25 4.62
CA LEU A 153 -32.48 -36.71 3.26
C LEU A 153 -32.51 -37.83 2.21
N GLY A 154 -31.73 -38.89 2.40
CA GLY A 154 -31.75 -40.07 1.52
C GLY A 154 -33.12 -40.76 1.51
N LEU A 155 -33.72 -40.96 2.69
CA LEU A 155 -35.08 -41.51 2.80
C LEU A 155 -36.14 -40.59 2.18
N PHE A 156 -36.01 -39.27 2.36
CA PHE A 156 -36.90 -38.28 1.76
C PHE A 156 -36.85 -38.32 0.23
N LEU A 157 -35.65 -38.31 -0.36
CA LEU A 157 -35.49 -38.38 -1.82
C LEU A 157 -35.98 -39.72 -2.38
N GLN A 158 -35.71 -40.82 -1.67
CA GLN A 158 -36.21 -42.15 -2.07
C GLN A 158 -37.73 -42.21 -2.05
N TRP A 159 -38.37 -41.66 -1.01
CA TRP A 159 -39.82 -41.55 -0.95
C TRP A 159 -40.37 -40.66 -2.06
N ARG A 160 -39.72 -39.52 -2.32
CA ARG A 160 -40.13 -38.56 -3.34
C ARG A 160 -40.11 -39.14 -4.75
N ILE A 161 -39.07 -39.93 -5.07
CA ILE A 161 -38.93 -40.61 -6.36
C ILE A 161 -39.97 -41.75 -6.52
N THR A 162 -40.29 -42.47 -5.44
CA THR A 162 -41.21 -43.62 -5.49
C THR A 162 -42.70 -43.24 -5.48
N HIS A 163 -43.05 -42.00 -5.12
CA HIS A 163 -44.44 -41.51 -5.07
C HIS A 163 -44.67 -40.39 -6.11
N PRO A 164 -44.91 -40.75 -7.39
CA PRO A 164 -45.21 -39.78 -8.43
C PRO A 164 -46.60 -39.16 -8.27
N ASN A 165 -46.70 -37.87 -8.58
CA ASN A 165 -47.99 -37.19 -8.69
C ASN A 165 -48.51 -37.28 -10.13
N ASN A 166 -49.53 -38.11 -10.35
CA ASN A 166 -50.10 -38.36 -11.68
C ASN A 166 -50.93 -37.20 -12.23
N ASP A 167 -51.39 -36.27 -11.38
CA ASP A 167 -52.22 -35.13 -11.81
C ASP A 167 -51.38 -34.01 -12.45
N ALA A 168 -50.07 -33.96 -12.17
CA ALA A 168 -49.15 -32.93 -12.67
C ALA A 168 -47.71 -33.45 -12.81
N ILE A 169 -47.49 -34.41 -13.72
CA ILE A 169 -46.23 -35.16 -13.85
C ILE A 169 -45.02 -34.26 -14.20
N TRP A 170 -45.23 -33.22 -15.01
CA TRP A 170 -44.17 -32.28 -15.42
C TRP A 170 -43.68 -31.39 -14.26
N LEU A 171 -44.61 -30.88 -13.44
CA LEU A 171 -44.26 -30.09 -12.26
C LEU A 171 -43.55 -30.95 -11.21
N TRP A 172 -44.00 -32.19 -11.04
CA TRP A 172 -43.35 -33.15 -10.15
C TRP A 172 -41.91 -33.47 -10.60
N TYR A 173 -41.69 -33.69 -11.90
CA TYR A 173 -40.37 -33.98 -12.45
C TYR A 173 -39.39 -32.81 -12.24
N MET A 174 -39.83 -31.58 -12.51
CA MET A 174 -39.01 -30.39 -12.28
C MET A 174 -38.69 -30.19 -10.79
N SER A 175 -39.65 -30.45 -9.89
CA SER A 175 -39.44 -30.41 -8.44
C SER A 175 -38.35 -31.38 -8.01
N ILE A 176 -38.37 -32.63 -8.49
CA ILE A 176 -37.40 -33.66 -8.13
C ILE A 176 -35.99 -33.32 -8.59
N ILE A 177 -35.83 -32.84 -9.83
CA ILE A 177 -34.51 -32.44 -10.33
C ILE A 177 -33.93 -31.33 -9.44
N CYS A 178 -34.74 -30.33 -9.09
CA CYS A 178 -34.32 -29.26 -8.19
C CYS A 178 -33.98 -29.79 -6.79
N GLU A 179 -34.79 -30.68 -6.22
CA GLU A 179 -34.57 -31.28 -4.89
C GLU A 179 -33.29 -32.14 -4.84
N ILE A 180 -33.04 -32.96 -5.87
CA ILE A 180 -31.80 -33.74 -5.99
C ILE A 180 -30.59 -32.81 -6.13
N TRP A 181 -30.70 -31.76 -6.95
CA TRP A 181 -29.63 -30.78 -7.11
C TRP A 181 -29.31 -30.08 -5.78
N PHE A 182 -30.34 -29.65 -5.04
CA PHE A 182 -30.15 -29.06 -3.71
C PHE A 182 -29.58 -30.04 -2.71
N ALA A 183 -29.99 -31.31 -2.74
CA ALA A 183 -29.45 -32.34 -1.86
C ALA A 183 -27.96 -32.62 -2.11
N ILE A 184 -27.56 -32.70 -3.38
CA ILE A 184 -26.15 -32.87 -3.77
C ILE A 184 -25.34 -31.62 -3.38
N SER A 185 -25.86 -30.43 -3.67
CA SER A 185 -25.21 -29.16 -3.28
C SER A 185 -25.03 -29.05 -1.76
N TRP A 186 -26.07 -29.40 -0.99
CA TRP A 186 -25.99 -29.44 0.46
C TRP A 186 -24.97 -30.46 0.97
N LEU A 187 -24.95 -31.67 0.40
CA LEU A 187 -23.99 -32.70 0.80
C LEU A 187 -22.55 -32.24 0.54
N LEU A 188 -22.28 -31.66 -0.62
CA LEU A 188 -20.97 -31.12 -0.97
C LEU A 188 -20.55 -29.97 -0.05
N ASP A 189 -21.46 -29.11 0.39
CA ASP A 189 -21.20 -28.05 1.37
C ASP A 189 -20.92 -28.58 2.79
N GLN A 190 -21.49 -29.73 3.18
CA GLN A 190 -21.23 -30.32 4.50
C GLN A 190 -19.87 -31.03 4.59
N LEU A 191 -19.38 -31.62 3.51
CA LEU A 191 -18.13 -32.42 3.53
C LEU A 191 -16.91 -31.63 4.05
N PRO A 192 -16.62 -30.39 3.61
CA PRO A 192 -15.51 -29.60 4.13
C PRO A 192 -15.63 -29.28 5.63
N LYS A 193 -16.87 -29.19 6.14
CA LYS A 193 -17.16 -28.80 7.53
C LYS A 193 -16.97 -29.92 8.54
N LEU A 194 -16.78 -31.17 8.09
CA LEU A 194 -16.59 -32.33 8.97
C LEU A 194 -15.24 -32.33 9.71
N CYS A 195 -14.23 -31.64 9.18
CA CYS A 195 -12.88 -31.59 9.75
C CYS A 195 -12.41 -30.14 10.00
N PRO A 196 -13.02 -29.42 10.95
CA PRO A 196 -12.54 -28.10 11.33
C PRO A 196 -11.17 -28.20 11.99
N VAL A 197 -10.26 -27.27 11.65
CA VAL A 197 -8.89 -27.21 12.19
C VAL A 197 -8.62 -25.81 12.74
N ASN A 198 -8.46 -25.72 14.05
CA ASN A 198 -8.03 -24.48 14.70
C ASN A 198 -6.49 -24.44 14.76
N ARG A 199 -5.89 -23.28 14.47
CA ARG A 199 -4.45 -23.04 14.58
C ARG A 199 -4.21 -21.85 15.50
N ALA A 200 -3.20 -21.95 16.34
CA ALA A 200 -2.67 -20.85 17.14
C ALA A 200 -1.21 -20.62 16.74
N THR A 201 -0.78 -19.36 16.84
CA THR A 201 0.56 -18.89 16.48
C THR A 201 1.21 -18.24 17.68
N ASP A 202 2.43 -18.66 18.01
CA ASP A 202 3.17 -18.14 19.16
C ASP A 202 4.19 -17.07 18.69
N LEU A 203 3.78 -15.80 18.72
CA LEU A 203 4.60 -14.68 18.24
C LEU A 203 5.88 -14.47 19.05
N ASN A 204 5.85 -14.76 20.36
CA ASN A 204 7.02 -14.63 21.23
C ASN A 204 8.15 -15.58 20.79
N VAL A 205 7.81 -16.80 20.38
CA VAL A 205 8.77 -17.80 19.88
C VAL A 205 9.32 -17.39 18.52
N LEU A 206 8.49 -16.76 17.67
CA LEU A 206 8.93 -16.21 16.39
C LEU A 206 9.98 -15.12 16.61
N LYS A 207 9.70 -14.18 17.52
CA LYS A 207 10.61 -13.08 17.87
C LYS A 207 11.93 -13.57 18.46
N GLU A 208 11.86 -14.50 19.42
CA GLU A 208 13.05 -15.13 20.03
C GLU A 208 13.90 -15.91 19.02
N LYS A 209 13.28 -16.45 17.97
CA LYS A 209 14.03 -17.25 16.99
C LYS A 209 14.65 -16.42 15.87
N PHE A 210 13.96 -15.38 15.40
CA PHE A 210 14.32 -14.67 14.17
C PHE A 210 14.70 -13.20 14.38
N GLU A 211 14.43 -12.61 15.53
CA GLU A 211 14.77 -11.20 15.79
C GLU A 211 15.80 -11.03 16.90
N THR A 212 15.93 -11.97 17.84
CA THR A 212 16.93 -11.84 18.90
C THR A 212 18.31 -12.35 18.48
N PRO A 213 19.40 -11.69 18.92
CA PRO A 213 20.76 -12.11 18.62
C PRO A 213 20.98 -13.50 19.19
N THR A 214 21.18 -14.46 18.29
CA THR A 214 21.35 -15.89 18.57
C THR A 214 22.72 -16.29 18.03
N PRO A 215 23.41 -17.33 18.53
CA PRO A 215 24.69 -17.78 17.95
C PRO A 215 24.67 -18.05 16.43
N THR A 216 23.49 -18.29 15.84
CA THR A 216 23.28 -18.42 14.39
C THR A 216 23.13 -17.08 13.64
N ASN A 217 22.81 -15.99 14.34
CA ASN A 217 22.65 -14.64 13.82
C ASN A 217 23.41 -13.63 14.70
N PRO A 218 24.71 -13.41 14.41
CA PRO A 218 25.56 -12.53 15.20
C PRO A 218 25.29 -11.04 14.94
N THR A 219 24.59 -10.68 13.87
CA THR A 219 24.32 -9.29 13.50
C THR A 219 23.09 -8.72 14.20
N GLY A 220 22.25 -9.56 14.81
CA GLY A 220 21.03 -9.14 15.51
C GLY A 220 20.00 -8.49 14.59
N LYS A 221 20.16 -8.61 13.27
CA LYS A 221 19.18 -8.17 12.28
C LYS A 221 18.08 -9.22 12.20
N SER A 222 16.83 -8.79 12.00
CA SER A 222 15.73 -9.75 11.84
C SER A 222 16.01 -10.68 10.66
N ASP A 223 15.89 -12.00 10.80
CA ASP A 223 16.03 -13.00 9.72
C ASP A 223 14.71 -13.28 8.98
N LEU A 224 13.70 -12.44 9.21
CA LEU A 224 12.37 -12.58 8.59
C LEU A 224 12.43 -12.40 7.06
N PRO A 225 11.50 -12.97 6.28
CA PRO A 225 11.47 -12.74 4.84
C PRO A 225 11.05 -11.31 4.48
N GLY A 226 11.44 -10.83 3.30
CA GLY A 226 10.81 -9.64 2.70
C GLY A 226 9.33 -9.90 2.39
N ILE A 227 8.48 -8.90 2.62
CA ILE A 227 7.04 -8.94 2.33
C ILE A 227 6.68 -7.74 1.46
N ASP A 228 6.18 -8.06 0.27
CA ASP A 228 5.60 -7.09 -0.65
C ASP A 228 4.07 -7.12 -0.52
N ILE A 229 3.48 -5.96 -0.22
CA ILE A 229 2.04 -5.79 -0.10
C ILE A 229 1.54 -5.01 -1.32
N PHE A 230 0.63 -5.62 -2.06
CA PHE A 230 0.00 -5.02 -3.22
C PHE A 230 -1.39 -4.48 -2.88
N VAL A 231 -1.62 -3.21 -3.22
CA VAL A 231 -2.91 -2.53 -3.09
C VAL A 231 -3.36 -2.12 -4.48
N SER A 232 -4.34 -2.81 -5.04
CA SER A 232 -4.96 -2.44 -6.32
C SER A 232 -6.13 -1.50 -6.08
N THR A 233 -6.17 -0.37 -6.78
CA THR A 233 -7.31 0.56 -6.80
C THR A 233 -7.80 0.74 -8.23
N ALA A 234 -9.13 0.81 -8.40
CA ALA A 234 -9.72 0.84 -9.73
C ALA A 234 -9.87 2.26 -10.28
N ASP A 235 -10.51 3.16 -9.52
CA ASP A 235 -10.84 4.52 -9.95
C ASP A 235 -11.23 5.36 -8.72
N PRO A 236 -10.73 6.60 -8.56
CA PRO A 236 -11.14 7.48 -7.46
C PRO A 236 -12.65 7.75 -7.36
N GLU A 237 -13.40 7.60 -8.46
CA GLU A 237 -14.87 7.75 -8.44
C GLU A 237 -15.57 6.59 -7.73
N LYS A 238 -15.05 5.36 -7.88
CA LYS A 238 -15.62 4.16 -7.26
C LYS A 238 -15.08 3.95 -5.86
N GLU A 239 -13.81 4.27 -5.65
CA GLU A 239 -13.07 4.05 -4.42
C GLU A 239 -12.52 5.38 -3.93
N PRO A 240 -13.09 5.97 -2.86
CA PRO A 240 -12.62 7.26 -2.37
C PRO A 240 -11.13 7.21 -2.02
N PRO A 241 -10.30 8.13 -2.51
CA PRO A 241 -8.84 8.08 -2.31
C PRO A 241 -8.45 8.15 -0.83
N LEU A 242 -9.31 8.71 0.03
CA LEU A 242 -9.13 8.72 1.48
C LEU A 242 -9.12 7.30 2.07
N VAL A 243 -9.98 6.39 1.59
CA VAL A 243 -10.03 5.00 2.09
C VAL A 243 -8.76 4.25 1.70
N THR A 244 -8.31 4.43 0.46
CA THR A 244 -7.04 3.87 -0.05
C THR A 244 -5.86 4.39 0.76
N ALA A 245 -5.79 5.71 1.00
CA ALA A 245 -4.75 6.32 1.83
C ALA A 245 -4.73 5.77 3.27
N ASN A 246 -5.88 5.62 3.92
CA ASN A 246 -5.97 5.04 5.27
C ASN A 246 -5.49 3.57 5.30
N THR A 247 -5.72 2.82 4.22
CA THR A 247 -5.25 1.44 4.09
C THR A 247 -3.73 1.39 3.98
N ILE A 248 -3.13 2.24 3.15
CA ILE A 248 -1.68 2.37 3.00
C ILE A 248 -1.03 2.82 4.30
N LEU A 249 -1.60 3.81 4.99
CA LEU A 249 -1.10 4.25 6.30
C LEU A 249 -1.12 3.12 7.33
N SER A 250 -2.13 2.25 7.29
CA SER A 250 -2.18 1.05 8.13
C SER A 250 -1.11 0.02 7.77
N ILE A 251 -0.81 -0.14 6.48
CA ILE A 251 0.24 -1.04 5.97
C ILE A 251 1.62 -0.53 6.39
N LEU A 252 1.92 0.74 6.13
CA LEU A 252 3.21 1.35 6.47
C LEU A 252 3.47 1.36 7.99
N ALA A 253 2.40 1.36 8.79
CA ALA A 253 2.46 1.27 10.24
C ALA A 253 2.40 -0.18 10.77
N ALA A 254 2.55 -1.21 9.95
CA ALA A 254 2.60 -2.59 10.42
C ALA A 254 3.82 -2.83 11.32
N ASP A 255 3.68 -3.75 12.29
CA ASP A 255 4.77 -4.17 13.17
C ASP A 255 5.64 -5.21 12.45
N TYR A 256 6.52 -4.73 11.57
CA TYR A 256 7.45 -5.55 10.79
C TYR A 256 8.75 -4.76 10.55
N PRO A 257 9.90 -5.43 10.36
CA PRO A 257 11.15 -4.74 10.01
C PRO A 257 10.98 -3.87 8.77
N VAL A 258 11.30 -2.58 8.90
CA VAL A 258 11.07 -1.57 7.84
C VAL A 258 11.82 -1.86 6.55
N GLU A 259 13.01 -2.44 6.64
CA GLU A 259 13.84 -2.87 5.51
C GLU A 259 13.22 -4.00 4.69
N LYS A 260 12.23 -4.71 5.25
CA LYS A 260 11.62 -5.89 4.65
C LYS A 260 10.18 -5.69 4.24
N LEU A 261 9.59 -4.56 4.60
CA LEU A 261 8.22 -4.24 4.24
C LEU A 261 8.24 -3.30 3.03
N SER A 262 7.58 -3.72 1.96
CA SER A 262 7.39 -2.89 0.77
C SER A 262 5.90 -2.81 0.44
N CYS A 263 5.43 -1.60 0.13
CA CYS A 263 4.05 -1.37 -0.27
C CYS A 263 4.02 -0.89 -1.73
N TYR A 264 3.24 -1.58 -2.55
CA TYR A 264 3.02 -1.28 -3.95
C TYR A 264 1.54 -0.94 -4.17
N ILE A 265 1.29 0.22 -4.76
CA ILE A 265 -0.05 0.64 -5.16
C ILE A 265 -0.14 0.45 -6.66
N SER A 266 -1.21 -0.18 -7.14
CA SER A 266 -1.51 -0.31 -8.57
C SER A 266 -2.82 0.40 -8.81
N ASP A 267 -2.79 1.56 -9.48
CA ASP A 267 -3.98 2.31 -9.88
C ASP A 267 -4.33 2.03 -11.35
N ASP A 268 -5.43 1.31 -11.58
CA ASP A 268 -5.95 1.03 -12.92
C ASP A 268 -6.58 2.27 -13.58
N GLY A 269 -6.98 3.26 -12.77
CA GLY A 269 -7.61 4.50 -13.24
C GLY A 269 -6.61 5.51 -13.77
N GLY A 270 -5.36 5.45 -13.29
CA GLY A 270 -4.28 6.35 -13.69
C GLY A 270 -4.63 7.83 -13.49
N ALA A 271 -5.45 8.15 -12.48
CA ALA A 271 -5.97 9.51 -12.27
C ALA A 271 -4.96 10.37 -11.51
N LEU A 272 -4.91 11.68 -11.80
CA LEU A 272 -4.06 12.59 -11.04
C LEU A 272 -4.48 12.70 -9.56
N LEU A 273 -5.78 12.53 -9.29
CA LEU A 273 -6.34 12.62 -7.94
C LEU A 273 -5.81 11.53 -6.99
N THR A 274 -5.73 10.28 -7.45
CA THR A 274 -5.15 9.17 -6.68
C THR A 274 -3.67 9.43 -6.44
N PHE A 275 -2.93 9.83 -7.46
CA PHE A 275 -1.51 10.15 -7.34
C PHE A 275 -1.21 11.24 -6.29
N GLU A 276 -1.88 12.41 -6.36
CA GLU A 276 -1.68 13.49 -5.38
C GLU A 276 -2.16 13.07 -3.97
N ALA A 277 -3.24 12.30 -3.87
CA ALA A 277 -3.72 11.79 -2.59
C ALA A 277 -2.71 10.83 -1.94
N MET A 278 -2.05 9.97 -2.72
CA MET A 278 -1.03 9.06 -2.20
C MET A 278 0.25 9.80 -1.81
N ALA A 279 0.62 10.87 -2.53
CA ALA A 279 1.72 11.73 -2.14
C ALA A 279 1.46 12.44 -0.79
N GLU A 280 0.24 12.96 -0.58
CA GLU A 280 -0.19 13.51 0.71
C GLU A 280 -0.19 12.45 1.82
N ALA A 281 -0.61 11.22 1.51
CA ALA A 281 -0.58 10.11 2.46
C ALA A 281 0.87 9.74 2.85
N ALA A 282 1.80 9.73 1.90
CA ALA A 282 3.23 9.51 2.15
C ALA A 282 3.82 10.59 3.06
N SER A 283 3.40 11.86 2.90
CA SER A 283 3.80 12.95 3.79
C SER A 283 3.28 12.72 5.22
N PHE A 284 1.99 12.40 5.37
CA PHE A 284 1.37 12.14 6.67
C PHE A 284 1.93 10.87 7.36
N ALA A 285 2.39 9.88 6.58
CA ALA A 285 3.01 8.66 7.12
C ALA A 285 4.22 8.95 8.01
N ASN A 286 4.99 10.01 7.73
CA ASN A 286 6.13 10.43 8.57
C ASN A 286 5.73 10.77 10.01
N ILE A 287 4.48 11.16 10.23
CA ILE A 287 3.94 11.51 11.55
C ILE A 287 3.22 10.30 12.15
N TRP A 288 2.39 9.64 11.34
CA TRP A 288 1.54 8.54 11.77
C TRP A 288 2.32 7.29 12.17
N VAL A 289 3.29 6.86 11.36
CA VAL A 289 4.02 5.61 11.56
C VAL A 289 4.84 5.64 12.86
N PRO A 290 5.65 6.68 13.15
CA PRO A 290 6.37 6.76 14.43
C PRO A 290 5.43 6.86 15.63
N PHE A 291 4.30 7.57 15.50
CA PHE A 291 3.27 7.62 16.55
C PHE A 291 2.68 6.25 16.85
N CYS A 292 2.36 5.46 15.81
CA CYS A 292 1.86 4.10 15.94
C CYS A 292 2.86 3.18 16.65
N ARG A 293 4.15 3.28 16.32
CA ARG A 293 5.23 2.48 16.94
C ARG A 293 5.48 2.89 18.40
N LYS A 294 5.55 4.18 18.69
CA LYS A 294 5.82 4.71 20.05
C LYS A 294 4.78 4.26 21.07
N HIS A 295 3.51 4.34 20.68
CA HIS A 295 2.38 4.17 21.59
C HIS A 295 1.62 2.87 21.40
N ASP A 296 2.10 1.98 20.52
CA ASP A 296 1.48 0.71 20.14
C ASP A 296 -0.03 0.84 19.88
N ILE A 297 -0.36 1.58 18.82
CA ILE A 297 -1.73 1.98 18.50
C ILE A 297 -2.45 0.85 17.78
N GLU A 298 -3.65 0.51 18.24
CA GLU A 298 -4.52 -0.46 17.57
C GLU A 298 -5.96 0.08 17.50
N PRO A 299 -6.61 0.05 16.32
CA PRO A 299 -6.11 -0.38 15.01
C PRO A 299 -5.13 0.64 14.38
N ARG A 300 -4.29 0.20 13.43
CA ARG A 300 -3.29 1.03 12.72
C ARG A 300 -3.88 1.91 11.60
N ASN A 301 -5.16 1.73 11.27
CA ASN A 301 -5.90 2.61 10.36
C ASN A 301 -6.37 3.87 11.13
N PRO A 302 -5.95 5.09 10.72
CA PRO A 302 -6.22 6.30 11.50
C PRO A 302 -7.72 6.68 11.54
N GLU A 303 -8.47 6.54 10.44
CA GLU A 303 -9.91 6.82 10.43
C GLU A 303 -10.64 5.92 11.42
N THR A 304 -10.29 4.63 11.40
CA THR A 304 -10.89 3.64 12.30
C THR A 304 -10.49 3.95 13.74
N TYR A 305 -9.20 4.19 14.00
CA TYR A 305 -8.70 4.52 15.33
C TYR A 305 -9.36 5.75 15.96
N PHE A 306 -9.51 6.85 15.21
CA PHE A 306 -10.11 8.08 15.74
C PHE A 306 -11.65 8.03 15.80
N SER A 307 -12.30 7.15 15.04
CA SER A 307 -13.76 6.95 15.09
C SER A 307 -14.20 5.94 16.15
N LEU A 308 -13.29 5.16 16.74
CA LEU A 308 -13.60 4.26 17.85
C LEU A 308 -14.17 5.05 19.04
N LYS A 309 -15.38 4.69 19.49
CA LYS A 309 -16.04 5.26 20.68
C LYS A 309 -15.53 4.66 22.00
N LYS A 310 -14.40 3.95 21.99
CA LYS A 310 -13.77 3.36 23.17
C LYS A 310 -12.88 4.40 23.85
N ASP A 311 -12.70 4.27 25.16
CA ASP A 311 -11.71 5.07 25.88
C ASP A 311 -10.29 4.83 25.32
N PRO A 312 -9.66 5.84 24.68
CA PRO A 312 -8.35 5.70 24.06
C PRO A 312 -7.20 5.68 25.08
N TYR A 313 -7.45 6.03 26.34
CA TYR A 313 -6.43 6.10 27.39
C TYR A 313 -6.30 4.78 28.17
N LYS A 314 -7.22 3.84 27.95
CA LYS A 314 -7.20 2.54 28.61
C LYS A 314 -5.94 1.76 28.22
N ASN A 315 -5.18 1.30 29.21
CA ASN A 315 -3.92 0.55 29.07
C ASN A 315 -2.74 1.37 28.48
N LYS A 316 -2.80 2.70 28.45
CA LYS A 316 -1.68 3.55 28.03
C LYS A 316 -0.92 4.10 29.24
N VAL A 317 0.37 3.80 29.31
CA VAL A 317 1.23 4.13 30.47
C VAL A 317 2.09 5.38 30.24
N ARG A 318 2.35 5.75 28.98
CA ARG A 318 3.21 6.89 28.63
C ARG A 318 2.51 8.24 28.90
N GLN A 319 3.19 9.16 29.58
CA GLN A 319 2.65 10.47 29.96
C GLN A 319 2.43 11.40 28.74
N ASP A 320 3.29 11.31 27.72
CA ASP A 320 3.20 12.14 26.51
C ASP A 320 2.04 11.77 25.58
N PHE A 321 1.43 10.59 25.79
CA PHE A 321 0.41 10.04 24.89
C PHE A 321 -0.76 11.01 24.65
N VAL A 322 -1.19 11.72 25.69
CA VAL A 322 -2.33 12.66 25.58
C VAL A 322 -1.99 13.84 24.68
N LYS A 323 -0.76 14.37 24.78
CA LYS A 323 -0.27 15.49 23.98
C LYS A 323 -0.07 15.06 22.52
N ASP A 324 0.64 13.95 22.32
CA ASP A 324 0.93 13.37 21.01
C ASP A 324 -0.38 13.04 20.27
N ARG A 325 -1.32 12.34 20.92
CA ARG A 325 -2.60 11.95 20.32
C ARG A 325 -3.42 13.15 19.87
N ARG A 326 -3.54 14.20 20.69
CA ARG A 326 -4.31 15.41 20.32
C ARG A 326 -3.71 16.08 19.10
N ARG A 327 -2.38 16.05 18.99
CA ARG A 327 -1.68 16.64 17.86
C ARG A 327 -1.86 15.80 16.60
N VAL A 328 -1.58 14.50 16.65
CA VAL A 328 -1.76 13.61 15.49
C VAL A 328 -3.20 13.63 15.01
N LYS A 329 -4.18 13.76 15.92
CA LYS A 329 -5.57 13.96 15.54
C LYS A 329 -5.78 15.24 14.71
N ARG A 330 -5.18 16.36 15.11
CA ARG A 330 -5.26 17.63 14.33
C ARG A 330 -4.62 17.48 12.95
N GLU A 331 -3.41 16.92 12.89
CA GLU A 331 -2.72 16.65 11.61
C GLU A 331 -3.55 15.72 10.71
N TYR A 332 -4.24 14.74 11.31
CA TYR A 332 -5.12 13.83 10.59
C TYR A 332 -6.38 14.52 10.05
N ASP A 333 -7.01 15.37 10.86
CA ASP A 333 -8.17 16.15 10.44
C ASP A 333 -7.78 17.14 9.31
N GLU A 334 -6.61 17.77 9.39
CA GLU A 334 -6.06 18.60 8.31
C GLU A 334 -5.74 17.79 7.06
N PHE A 335 -5.14 16.61 7.21
CA PHE A 335 -4.91 15.67 6.10
C PHE A 335 -6.22 15.30 5.40
N LYS A 336 -7.29 14.98 6.14
CA LYS A 336 -8.62 14.72 5.57
C LYS A 336 -9.15 15.91 4.77
N VAL A 337 -8.99 17.12 5.29
CA VAL A 337 -9.39 18.35 4.58
C VAL A 337 -8.59 18.52 3.29
N ARG A 338 -7.27 18.30 3.31
CA ARG A 338 -6.42 18.36 2.12
C ARG A 338 -6.89 17.37 1.06
N ILE A 339 -7.06 16.10 1.41
CA ILE A 339 -7.55 15.06 0.49
C ILE A 339 -8.91 15.41 -0.11
N ASN A 340 -9.86 15.85 0.72
CA ASN A 340 -11.20 16.22 0.25
C ASN A 340 -11.19 17.47 -0.64
N SER A 341 -10.19 18.35 -0.50
CA SER A 341 -10.03 19.55 -1.33
C SER A 341 -9.30 19.28 -2.65
N LEU A 342 -8.59 18.14 -2.79
CA LEU A 342 -7.81 17.81 -3.98
C LEU A 342 -8.63 17.80 -5.28
N PRO A 343 -9.84 17.22 -5.36
CA PRO A 343 -10.62 17.22 -6.60
C PRO A 343 -10.92 18.63 -7.11
N ASP A 344 -11.29 19.54 -6.20
CA ASP A 344 -11.55 20.94 -6.55
C ASP A 344 -10.27 21.71 -6.87
N SER A 345 -9.19 21.45 -6.14
CA SER A 345 -7.88 22.05 -6.38
C SER A 345 -7.34 21.68 -7.77
N ILE A 346 -7.36 20.40 -8.13
CA ILE A 346 -6.91 19.90 -9.43
C ILE A 346 -7.75 20.52 -10.54
N ARG A 347 -9.08 20.56 -10.38
CA ARG A 347 -9.98 21.17 -11.37
C ARG A 347 -9.70 22.65 -11.61
N ARG A 348 -9.64 23.46 -10.54
CA ARG A 348 -9.35 24.90 -10.66
C ARG A 348 -7.98 25.16 -11.27
N ARG A 349 -6.98 24.34 -10.89
CA ARG A 349 -5.62 24.43 -11.42
C ARG A 349 -5.59 24.11 -12.91
N SER A 350 -6.20 23.00 -13.33
CA SER A 350 -6.27 22.65 -14.74
C SER A 350 -7.03 23.69 -15.56
N ASP A 351 -8.12 24.23 -15.03
CA ASP A 351 -8.89 25.28 -15.72
C ASP A 351 -8.08 26.57 -15.88
N ALA A 352 -7.31 26.97 -14.86
CA ALA A 352 -6.45 28.15 -14.93
C ALA A 352 -5.31 27.98 -15.95
N TYR A 353 -4.67 26.81 -16.00
CA TYR A 353 -3.62 26.54 -16.99
C TYR A 353 -4.17 26.42 -18.40
N ASN A 354 -5.29 25.71 -18.59
CA ASN A 354 -5.97 25.61 -19.89
C ASN A 354 -6.40 27.00 -20.39
N ALA A 355 -6.99 27.84 -19.54
CA ALA A 355 -7.35 29.21 -19.92
C ALA A 355 -6.12 30.05 -20.29
N ARG A 356 -4.99 29.86 -19.59
CA ARG A 356 -3.73 30.54 -19.93
C ARG A 356 -3.19 30.10 -21.30
N GLU A 357 -3.32 28.82 -21.64
CA GLU A 357 -2.95 28.32 -22.97
C GLU A 357 -3.91 28.80 -24.06
N GLU A 358 -5.22 28.78 -23.82
CA GLU A 358 -6.22 29.31 -24.75
C GLU A 358 -5.97 30.79 -25.05
N ILE A 359 -5.68 31.61 -24.04
CA ILE A 359 -5.36 33.03 -24.23
C ILE A 359 -4.05 33.21 -25.02
N LYS A 360 -3.04 32.37 -24.78
CA LYS A 360 -1.77 32.43 -25.55
C LYS A 360 -1.98 32.04 -27.00
N ALA A 361 -2.75 30.97 -27.25
CA ALA A 361 -3.07 30.50 -28.59
C ALA A 361 -3.89 31.55 -29.37
N MET A 362 -4.89 32.17 -28.72
CA MET A 362 -5.69 33.23 -29.31
C MET A 362 -4.84 34.47 -29.66
N LYS A 363 -3.88 34.85 -28.81
CA LYS A 363 -2.94 35.94 -29.11
C LYS A 363 -2.04 35.63 -30.30
N LEU A 364 -1.43 34.46 -30.31
CA LEU A 364 -0.58 34.01 -31.42
C LEU A 364 -1.36 33.94 -32.74
N GLN A 365 -2.61 33.48 -32.70
CA GLN A 365 -3.47 33.48 -33.87
C GLN A 365 -3.84 34.89 -34.33
N ARG A 366 -4.16 35.80 -33.41
CA ARG A 366 -4.43 37.21 -33.75
C ARG A 366 -3.21 37.89 -34.36
N GLU A 367 -2.02 37.56 -33.86
CA GLU A 367 -0.75 38.02 -34.42
C GLU A 367 -0.46 37.42 -35.81
N ALA A 368 -0.92 36.19 -36.07
CA ALA A 368 -0.71 35.49 -37.35
C ALA A 368 -1.77 35.77 -38.43
N ALA A 369 -3.03 36.04 -38.07
CA ALA A 369 -4.16 36.08 -39.01
C ALA A 369 -4.73 37.49 -39.29
N GLY A 370 -4.33 38.53 -38.55
CA GLY A 370 -4.94 39.85 -38.72
C GLY A 370 -6.44 39.89 -38.35
N ASP A 371 -7.24 40.70 -39.07
CA ASP A 371 -8.65 41.05 -38.73
C ASP A 371 -9.72 40.06 -39.26
N GLU A 372 -9.33 38.86 -39.71
CA GLU A 372 -10.29 37.83 -40.14
C GLU A 372 -10.92 37.07 -38.96
N LEU A 373 -12.24 36.84 -39.03
CA LEU A 373 -13.04 36.11 -38.05
C LEU A 373 -12.62 34.64 -37.97
N LEU A 374 -11.68 34.34 -37.07
CA LEU A 374 -11.19 33.00 -36.80
C LEU A 374 -12.22 32.13 -36.05
N GLU A 375 -12.36 30.88 -36.50
CA GLU A 375 -13.08 29.85 -35.75
C GLU A 375 -12.42 29.61 -34.38
N PRO A 376 -13.20 29.38 -33.32
CA PRO A 376 -12.64 29.10 -32.00
C PRO A 376 -11.86 27.78 -32.02
N ILE A 377 -10.55 27.83 -31.78
CA ILE A 377 -9.75 26.60 -31.60
C ILE A 377 -10.32 25.85 -30.40
N LYS A 378 -10.83 24.64 -30.63
CA LYS A 378 -11.17 23.72 -29.56
C LYS A 378 -9.90 23.05 -29.05
N ILE A 379 -9.19 23.71 -28.15
CA ILE A 379 -8.04 23.11 -27.47
C ILE A 379 -8.55 22.00 -26.55
N THR A 380 -7.93 20.82 -26.61
CA THR A 380 -8.22 19.73 -25.70
C THR A 380 -7.80 20.12 -24.30
N LYS A 381 -8.76 20.14 -23.36
CA LYS A 381 -8.50 20.52 -21.96
C LYS A 381 -7.61 19.48 -21.29
N ALA A 382 -6.35 19.83 -21.07
CA ALA A 382 -5.38 18.96 -20.41
C ALA A 382 -5.59 18.95 -18.89
N THR A 383 -5.14 17.87 -18.25
CA THR A 383 -5.05 17.80 -16.79
C THR A 383 -3.62 18.17 -16.38
N TRP A 384 -3.49 19.18 -15.51
CA TRP A 384 -2.20 19.79 -15.18
C TRP A 384 -1.72 19.40 -13.80
N MET A 385 -0.44 19.03 -13.72
CA MET A 385 0.27 18.82 -12.47
C MET A 385 0.65 20.16 -11.80
N ALA A 386 1.07 20.10 -10.54
CA ALA A 386 1.47 21.29 -9.76
C ALA A 386 2.71 22.00 -10.34
N ASP A 387 3.60 21.28 -11.01
CA ASP A 387 4.81 21.80 -11.66
C ASP A 387 4.53 22.48 -13.01
N GLY A 388 3.27 22.47 -13.48
CA GLY A 388 2.88 23.01 -14.77
C GLY A 388 3.20 22.08 -15.94
N THR A 389 3.39 20.77 -15.71
CA THR A 389 3.44 19.77 -16.77
C THR A 389 2.08 19.10 -16.97
N HIS A 390 1.88 18.48 -18.14
CA HIS A 390 0.69 17.66 -18.39
C HIS A 390 0.78 16.33 -17.65
N TRP A 391 -0.32 15.89 -17.07
CA TRP A 391 -0.41 14.57 -16.45
C TRP A 391 -0.27 13.48 -17.52
N PRO A 392 0.68 12.52 -17.40
CA PRO A 392 0.86 11.45 -18.39
C PRO A 392 -0.22 10.36 -18.32
N GLY A 393 -1.03 10.31 -17.27
CA GLY A 393 -2.10 9.34 -17.09
C GLY A 393 -3.43 9.79 -17.69
N THR A 394 -4.52 9.33 -17.09
CA THR A 394 -5.88 9.66 -17.53
C THR A 394 -6.25 11.10 -17.20
N TRP A 395 -6.75 11.84 -18.19
CA TRP A 395 -7.23 13.21 -18.00
C TRP A 395 -8.70 13.25 -17.57
N MET A 396 -9.11 14.34 -16.90
CA MET A 396 -10.53 14.58 -16.58
C MET A 396 -11.40 14.66 -17.83
N VAL A 397 -10.89 15.32 -18.88
CA VAL A 397 -11.49 15.31 -20.21
C VAL A 397 -10.70 14.34 -21.07
N SER A 398 -11.33 13.22 -21.42
CA SER A 398 -10.69 12.17 -22.22
C SER A 398 -10.14 12.74 -23.54
N ALA A 399 -8.87 12.46 -23.80
CA ALA A 399 -8.17 12.82 -25.04
C ALA A 399 -7.43 11.59 -25.60
N PRO A 400 -7.01 11.60 -26.88
CA PRO A 400 -6.16 10.54 -27.43
C PRO A 400 -4.88 10.41 -26.58
N GLU A 401 -4.45 9.18 -26.29
CA GLU A 401 -3.31 8.88 -25.39
C GLU A 401 -3.49 9.28 -23.91
N HIS A 402 -4.66 9.78 -23.51
CA HIS A 402 -5.00 10.15 -22.13
C HIS A 402 -6.41 9.69 -21.70
N SER A 403 -6.87 8.57 -22.26
CA SER A 403 -8.17 7.98 -21.94
C SER A 403 -8.03 6.76 -21.04
N ARG A 404 -9.13 6.33 -20.40
CA ARG A 404 -9.14 5.11 -19.56
C ARG A 404 -8.72 3.90 -20.42
N GLY A 405 -7.58 3.30 -20.12
CA GLY A 405 -6.98 2.18 -20.88
C GLY A 405 -6.04 2.58 -22.03
N ASP A 406 -5.91 3.87 -22.32
CA ASP A 406 -4.97 4.41 -23.31
C ASP A 406 -4.27 5.62 -22.70
N HIS A 407 -3.34 5.34 -21.79
CA HIS A 407 -2.41 6.30 -21.18
C HIS A 407 -1.04 5.65 -20.98
N ALA A 408 -0.01 6.48 -20.72
CA ALA A 408 1.33 5.98 -20.42
C ALA A 408 1.35 5.25 -19.06
N GLY A 409 2.25 4.26 -18.93
CA GLY A 409 2.55 3.66 -17.63
C GLY A 409 3.37 4.62 -16.79
N ILE A 410 3.01 4.76 -15.51
CA ILE A 410 3.68 5.64 -14.56
C ILE A 410 4.16 4.77 -13.41
N ILE A 411 5.43 4.91 -13.04
CA ILE A 411 5.99 4.28 -11.84
C ILE A 411 6.67 5.38 -11.03
N GLN A 412 6.23 5.59 -9.80
CA GLN A 412 6.78 6.60 -8.91
C GLN A 412 7.09 6.00 -7.54
N VAL A 413 8.36 6.07 -7.14
CA VAL A 413 8.76 5.79 -5.77
C VAL A 413 8.42 7.02 -4.93
N MET A 414 7.40 6.90 -4.06
CA MET A 414 6.92 7.99 -3.18
C MET A 414 7.74 8.06 -1.90
N LEU A 415 8.01 6.90 -1.29
CA LEU A 415 8.91 6.76 -0.15
C LEU A 415 10.09 5.90 -0.59
N LYS A 416 11.31 6.42 -0.42
CA LYS A 416 12.54 5.72 -0.77
C LYS A 416 12.75 4.51 0.14
N PRO A 417 13.48 3.48 -0.32
CA PRO A 417 13.85 2.37 0.54
C PRO A 417 14.57 2.90 1.79
N PRO A 418 14.25 2.37 2.99
CA PRO A 418 14.90 2.80 4.21
C PRO A 418 16.39 2.45 4.20
N SER A 419 17.20 3.24 4.91
CA SER A 419 18.60 2.90 5.17
C SER A 419 18.71 1.63 6.00
N ASP A 420 19.85 0.92 5.95
CA ASP A 420 20.08 -0.30 6.73
C ASP A 420 20.09 -0.04 8.25
N GLU A 421 20.59 1.11 8.69
CA GLU A 421 20.68 1.47 10.11
C GLU A 421 19.42 2.18 10.62
N PRO A 422 18.97 1.88 11.86
CA PRO A 422 17.82 2.54 12.47
C PRO A 422 18.09 4.02 12.73
N LEU A 423 17.19 4.87 12.24
CA LEU A 423 17.26 6.31 12.46
C LEU A 423 16.31 6.67 13.60
N HIS A 424 16.83 7.35 14.61
CA HIS A 424 16.04 7.86 15.72
C HIS A 424 15.83 9.36 15.54
N GLY A 425 14.70 9.88 16.01
CA GLY A 425 14.43 11.31 15.94
C GLY A 425 15.41 12.12 16.81
N THR A 426 15.86 13.26 16.32
CA THR A 426 16.64 14.22 17.13
C THR A 426 15.71 15.05 18.02
N SER A 427 16.09 15.26 19.29
CA SER A 427 15.33 16.08 20.25
C SER A 427 15.26 17.57 19.90
N VAL A 428 15.94 18.00 18.83
CA VAL A 428 16.20 19.40 18.48
C VAL A 428 15.28 19.90 17.34
N ASP A 429 14.51 19.02 16.70
CA ASP A 429 13.49 19.48 15.76
C ASP A 429 12.30 20.03 16.54
N ASP A 430 12.09 21.35 16.38
CA ASP A 430 11.11 22.14 17.09
C ASP A 430 9.69 21.65 16.78
N GLY A 431 9.29 20.66 17.57
CA GLY A 431 7.94 20.31 17.90
C GLY A 431 7.19 19.56 16.82
N LEU A 432 7.35 18.24 16.73
CA LEU A 432 6.24 17.35 16.31
C LEU A 432 5.81 16.39 17.43
N ILE A 433 6.67 15.45 17.78
CA ILE A 433 6.52 14.44 18.84
C ILE A 433 7.94 14.11 19.31
N ASP A 434 8.16 13.77 20.59
CA ASP A 434 9.45 13.21 21.01
C ASP A 434 9.61 11.79 20.44
N LEU A 435 10.46 11.64 19.43
CA LEU A 435 10.71 10.39 18.67
C LEU A 435 12.12 9.84 18.92
N THR A 436 12.77 10.26 20.00
CA THR A 436 14.14 9.83 20.34
C THR A 436 14.26 8.32 20.58
N GLU A 437 13.20 7.67 21.05
CA GLU A 437 13.18 6.24 21.38
C GLU A 437 12.70 5.33 20.24
N VAL A 438 12.30 5.89 19.08
CA VAL A 438 11.58 5.14 18.05
C VAL A 438 12.23 5.30 16.69
N ASP A 439 12.28 4.20 15.93
CA ASP A 439 12.72 4.21 14.55
C ASP A 439 11.73 5.01 13.67
N ILE A 440 12.21 6.12 13.10
CA ILE A 440 11.41 7.01 12.25
C ILE A 440 11.38 6.59 10.78
N ARG A 441 12.14 5.56 10.39
CA ARG A 441 12.20 5.07 9.00
C ARG A 441 10.83 4.60 8.53
N LEU A 442 10.52 4.91 7.28
CA LEU A 442 9.32 4.42 6.61
C LEU A 442 9.63 3.27 5.67
N PRO A 443 8.72 2.29 5.54
CA PRO A 443 8.79 1.26 4.50
C PRO A 443 8.77 1.86 3.09
N LEU A 444 9.27 1.11 2.11
CA LEU A 444 9.21 1.48 0.70
C LEU A 444 7.74 1.66 0.27
N LEU A 445 7.43 2.77 -0.43
CA LEU A 445 6.13 3.00 -1.04
C LEU A 445 6.30 3.34 -2.51
N VAL A 446 5.72 2.51 -3.37
CA VAL A 446 5.73 2.67 -4.83
C VAL A 446 4.30 2.79 -5.34
N TYR A 447 4.08 3.74 -6.24
CA TYR A 447 2.86 3.93 -7.01
C TYR A 447 3.09 3.54 -8.47
#